data_AF-A0A7G2IMW8-F1
#
_entry.id   AF-A0A7G2IMW8-F1
#
_cell.length_a   1.000
_cell.length_b   1.000
_cell.length_c   1.000
_cell.angle_alpha   90.00
_cell.angle_beta   90.00
_cell.angle_gamma   90.00
#
_symmetry.space_group_name_H-M   'P 1'
#
loop_
_entity.id
_entity.type
_entity.pdbx_description
1 polymer ?
#
loop_
_entity_poly.entity_id
_entity_poly.type
_entity_poly.pdbx_seq_one_letter_code
_entity_poly.pdbx_strand_id
1 'polypeptide(L)' 'MMQENLSFFINQTPFTEHPNAPLAPFSRQELVKALNFHRSIPGYAPTPLYTLPALAQKTGRKKISTSKMNLSVLA' A
#
# COMPACT_ATOMS: atom_id res chain seq x y z
N MET A 1 -0.69 30.66 -5.38
CA MET A 1 -0.68 29.42 -4.55
C MET A 1 0.23 29.69 -3.36
N MET A 2 -0.26 29.51 -2.14
CA MET A 2 0.58 29.68 -0.94
C MET A 2 1.59 28.53 -0.91
N GLN A 3 2.88 28.86 -0.93
CA GLN A 3 3.95 27.87 -0.87
C GLN A 3 4.24 27.64 0.61
N GLU A 4 3.48 26.75 1.23
CA GLU A 4 3.75 26.32 2.60
C GLU A 4 5.11 25.64 2.62
N ASN A 5 6.03 26.18 3.42
CA ASN A 5 7.37 25.63 3.57
C ASN A 5 7.29 24.44 4.54
N LEU A 6 6.87 23.29 4.02
CA LEU A 6 6.81 22.05 4.78
C LEU A 6 8.23 21.57 5.06
N SER A 7 8.64 21.60 6.33
CA SER A 7 9.85 20.94 6.78
C SER A 7 9.59 19.44 6.87
N PHE A 8 10.31 18.65 6.08
CA PHE A 8 10.27 17.20 6.13
C PHE A 8 11.68 16.63 6.30
N PHE A 9 11.79 15.60 7.13
CA PHE A 9 13.00 14.81 7.28
C PHE A 9 12.67 13.35 6.93
N ILE A 10 13.39 12.78 5.97
CA ILE A 10 13.23 11.39 5.56
C ILE A 10 14.45 10.64 6.09
N ASN A 11 14.22 9.74 7.06
CA ASN A 11 15.29 8.93 7.62
C ASN A 11 15.88 8.02 6.53
N GLN A 12 17.20 8.09 6.34
CA GLN A 12 17.94 7.11 5.58
C GLN A 12 18.39 6.01 6.54
N THR A 13 17.82 4.82 6.39
CA THR A 13 18.18 3.62 7.14
C THR A 13 18.70 2.54 6.18
N PRO A 14 19.45 1.54 6.67
CA PRO A 14 19.84 0.40 5.85
C PRO A 14 18.66 -0.28 5.16
N PHE A 15 17.46 -0.26 5.76
CA PHE A 15 16.25 -0.78 5.14
C PHE A 15 15.74 0.11 3.99
N THR A 16 15.86 1.43 4.07
CA THR A 16 15.47 2.32 2.95
C THR A 16 16.41 2.22 1.75
N GLU A 17 17.67 1.81 1.98
CA GLU A 17 18.68 1.62 0.93
C GLU A 17 18.65 0.19 0.37
N HIS A 18 18.55 -0.79 1.27
CA HIS A 18 18.53 -2.22 0.99
C HIS A 18 17.40 -2.89 1.77
N PRO A 19 16.15 -2.75 1.31
CA PRO A 19 15.01 -3.37 1.97
C PRO A 19 15.19 -4.89 1.99
N ASN A 20 15.29 -5.46 3.19
CA ASN A 20 15.36 -6.89 3.38
C ASN A 20 14.19 -7.36 4.26
N ALA A 21 13.63 -8.52 3.92
CA ALA A 21 12.62 -9.19 4.71
C ALA A 21 12.71 -10.70 4.40
N PRO A 22 12.45 -11.59 5.38
CA PRO A 22 12.29 -13.00 5.09
C PRO A 22 11.18 -13.19 4.04
N LEU A 23 11.50 -13.82 2.91
CA LEU A 23 10.55 -14.00 1.81
C LEU A 23 9.63 -15.22 1.99
N ALA A 24 9.99 -16.16 2.88
CA ALA A 24 9.22 -17.39 3.09
C ALA A 24 7.74 -17.14 3.47
N PRO A 25 7.40 -16.19 4.36
CA PRO A 25 5.99 -15.82 4.63
C PRO A 25 5.27 -15.18 3.43
N PHE A 26 6.03 -14.62 2.47
CA PHE A 26 5.52 -14.00 1.25
C PHE A 26 5.61 -14.94 0.04
N SER A 27 5.89 -16.22 0.26
CA SER A 27 5.81 -17.22 -0.81
C SER A 27 4.40 -17.26 -1.39
N ARG A 28 4.28 -17.54 -2.69
CA ARG A 28 2.98 -17.61 -3.36
C ARG A 28 2.00 -18.58 -2.66
N GLN A 29 2.52 -19.67 -2.12
CA GLN A 29 1.71 -20.67 -1.41
C GLN A 29 1.11 -20.10 -0.12
N GLU A 30 1.91 -19.43 0.71
CA GLU A 30 1.42 -18.81 1.95
C GLU A 30 0.46 -17.65 1.67
N LEU A 31 0.73 -16.83 0.65
CA LEU A 31 -0.18 -15.76 0.23
C LEU A 31 -1.54 -16.28 -0.24
N VAL A 32 -1.58 -17.40 -0.96
CA VAL A 32 -2.84 -18.03 -1.41
C VAL A 32 -3.61 -18.60 -0.23
N LYS A 33 -2.95 -19.25 0.74
CA LYS A 33 -3.59 -19.74 1.96
C LYS A 33 -4.26 -18.59 2.72
N ALA A 34 -3.52 -17.51 2.97
CA ALA A 34 -4.05 -16.33 3.64
C ALA A 34 -5.23 -15.73 2.87
N LEU A 35 -5.13 -15.54 1.55
CA LEU A 35 -6.20 -14.98 0.73
C LEU A 35 -7.49 -15.84 0.78
N ASN A 36 -7.35 -17.17 0.74
CA ASN A 36 -8.49 -18.07 0.82
C ASN A 36 -9.17 -18.03 2.20
N PHE A 37 -8.39 -17.92 3.27
CA PHE A 37 -8.95 -17.68 4.61
C PHE A 37 -9.77 -16.40 4.65
N HIS A 38 -9.22 -15.26 4.19
CA HIS A 38 -9.96 -13.99 4.18
C HIS A 38 -11.26 -14.05 3.36
N ARG A 39 -11.26 -14.76 2.22
CA ARG A 39 -12.45 -14.96 1.38
C ARG A 39 -13.56 -15.75 2.05
N SER A 40 -13.25 -16.53 3.09
CA SER A 40 -14.26 -17.27 3.86
C SER A 40 -15.02 -16.39 4.87
N ILE A 41 -14.51 -15.18 5.15
CA ILE A 41 -15.15 -14.25 6.10
C ILE A 41 -16.37 -13.60 5.44
N PRO A 42 -17.58 -13.69 6.04
CA PRO A 42 -18.76 -13.02 5.53
C PRO A 42 -18.53 -11.52 5.34
N GLY A 43 -18.95 -10.99 4.19
CA GLY A 43 -18.73 -9.57 3.86
C GLY A 43 -17.31 -9.26 3.37
N TYR A 44 -16.43 -10.25 3.19
CA TYR A 44 -15.15 -10.04 2.55
C TYR A 44 -15.33 -9.50 1.13
N ALA A 45 -14.65 -8.39 0.85
CA ALA A 45 -14.47 -7.86 -0.49
C ALA A 45 -13.04 -7.32 -0.62
N PRO A 46 -12.35 -7.52 -1.77
CA PRO A 46 -11.06 -6.89 -2.01
C PRO A 46 -11.15 -5.38 -1.88
N THR A 47 -10.19 -4.77 -1.18
CA THR A 47 -10.10 -3.32 -1.06
C THR A 47 -9.89 -2.68 -2.44
N PRO A 48 -10.72 -1.71 -2.86
CA PRO A 48 -10.57 -1.08 -4.16
C PRO A 48 -9.22 -0.37 -4.32
N LEU A 49 -8.65 -0.47 -5.52
CA LEU A 49 -7.47 0.29 -5.93
C LEU A 49 -7.89 1.46 -6.81
N TYR A 50 -7.76 2.68 -6.30
CA TYR A 50 -8.09 3.90 -7.02
C TYR A 50 -6.88 4.41 -7.80
N THR A 51 -7.10 4.87 -9.03
CA THR A 51 -6.07 5.56 -9.82
C THR A 51 -6.32 7.07 -9.76
N LEU A 52 -5.25 7.85 -9.57
CA LEU A 52 -5.31 9.30 -9.38
C LEU A 52 -4.60 10.02 -10.55
N PRO A 53 -5.20 10.07 -11.75
CA PRO A 53 -4.53 10.58 -12.96
C PRO A 53 -4.17 12.07 -12.86
N ALA A 54 -5.06 12.90 -12.31
CA ALA A 54 -4.81 14.33 -12.14
C ALA A 54 -3.64 14.60 -11.18
N LEU A 55 -3.53 13.82 -10.09
CA LEU A 55 -2.41 13.95 -9.16
C LEU A 55 -1.10 13.46 -9.77
N ALA A 56 -1.14 12.37 -10.55
CA ALA A 56 0.01 11.87 -11.27
C ALA A 56 0.55 12.92 -12.25
N GLN A 57 -0.34 13.56 -13.02
CA GLN A 57 0.00 14.66 -13.92
C GLN A 57 0.60 15.85 -13.16
N LYS A 58 -0.05 16.31 -12.08
CA LYS A 58 0.41 17.46 -11.29
C LYS A 58 1.79 17.25 -10.66
N THR A 59 2.17 16.00 -10.37
CA THR A 59 3.44 15.65 -9.72
C THR A 59 4.49 15.10 -10.69
N GLY A 60 4.22 15.07 -12.00
CA GLY A 60 5.13 14.53 -13.01
C GLY A 60 5.38 13.02 -12.90
N ARG A 61 4.50 12.26 -12.24
CA ARG A 61 4.60 10.81 -12.08
C ARG A 61 3.77 10.10 -13.16
N LYS A 62 4.23 8.91 -13.59
CA LYS A 62 3.51 8.11 -14.60
C LYS A 62 2.17 7.56 -14.10
N LYS A 63 2.12 7.14 -12.84
CA LYS A 63 0.92 6.57 -12.21
C LYS A 63 0.97 6.80 -10.71
N ILE A 64 -0.16 7.17 -10.14
CA ILE A 64 -0.38 7.18 -8.70
C ILE A 64 -1.65 6.38 -8.44
N SER A 65 -1.56 5.42 -7.53
CA SER A 65 -2.68 4.61 -7.09
C SER A 65 -2.73 4.55 -5.57
N THR A 66 -3.92 4.51 -5.01
CA THR A 66 -4.14 4.39 -3.57
C THR A 66 -5.15 3.30 -3.28
N SER A 67 -4.93 2.56 -2.20
CA SER A 67 -5.87 1.57 -1.68
C SER A 67 -6.35 2.07 -0.32
N LYS A 68 -7.66 2.16 -0.13
CA LYS A 68 -8.25 2.62 1.13
C LYS A 68 -8.62 1.43 1.99
N MET A 69 -7.69 0.98 2.84
CA MET A 69 -7.96 -0.11 3.77
C MET A 69 -9.06 0.31 4.75
N ASN A 70 -10.16 -0.45 4.81
CA ASN A 70 -11.17 -0.28 5.82
C ASN A 70 -10.79 -1.14 7.04
N LEU A 71 -10.46 -0.51 8.17
CA LEU A 71 -10.08 -1.21 9.40
C LEU A 71 -11.28 -1.87 10.11
N SER A 72 -12.52 -1.61 9.70
CA SER A 72 -13.71 -2.13 10.38
C SER A 72 -13.99 -3.63 10.15
N VAL A 73 -13.08 -4.36 9.51
CA VAL A 73 -13.24 -5.79 9.14
C VAL A 73 -12.30 -6.71 9.94
N LEU A 74 -11.65 -6.18 10.97
CA LEU A 74 -10.67 -6.89 11.81
C LEU A 74 -11.14 -7.10 13.26
N ALA A 75 -12.41 -6.84 13.56
CA ALA A 75 -13.01 -7.00 14.90
C ALA A 75 -14.05 -8.12 14.91
#